data_AF-A0A941R0W2-F1
#
_entry.id   AF-A0A941R0W2-F1
#
_cell.length_a   1.000
_cell.length_b   1.000
_cell.length_c   1.000
_cell.angle_alpha   90.00
_cell.angle_beta   90.00
_cell.angle_gamma   90.00
#
_symmetry.space_group_name_H-M   'P 1'
#
loop_
_entity.id
_entity.type
_entity.pdbx_description
1 polymer ?
#
loop_
_entity_poly.entity_id
_entity_poly.type
_entity_poly.pdbx_seq_one_letter_code
_entity_poly.pdbx_strand_id
1 'polypeptide(L)'
;MGTLKRTGNNVLTRVLVIAFVVSFLIFFFDNVQTTYNSYKDLEKAIENNKLEKQIIENQIEEWNRQISDLDDPDKLELVLRERGYGKEGEILYVYDIPEPVTPIEEVMNSDRSKSVFEYVVEFIVGQEGG
;
A
#
# COMPACT_ATOMS: atom_id res chain seq x y z
N MET A 1 33.26 36.90 -62.93
CA MET A 1 32.22 36.96 -61.87
C MET A 1 31.56 35.61 -61.54
N GLY A 2 31.41 34.68 -62.49
CA GLY A 2 30.75 33.38 -62.24
C GLY A 2 31.50 32.38 -61.36
N THR A 3 32.84 32.41 -61.35
CA THR A 3 33.68 31.50 -60.53
C THR A 3 33.62 31.83 -59.04
N LEU A 4 33.58 33.12 -58.67
CA LEU A 4 33.51 33.57 -57.29
C LEU A 4 32.18 33.16 -56.61
N LYS A 5 31.05 33.29 -57.33
CA LYS A 5 29.72 32.84 -56.86
C LYS A 5 29.67 31.33 -56.63
N ARG A 6 30.31 30.53 -57.49
CA ARG A 6 30.34 29.06 -57.40
C ARG A 6 31.20 28.58 -56.21
N THR A 7 32.34 29.23 -55.96
CA THR A 7 33.20 28.91 -54.80
C THR A 7 32.54 29.31 -53.49
N GLY A 8 31.88 30.49 -53.42
CA GLY A 8 31.14 30.93 -52.24
C GLY A 8 29.99 29.98 -51.85
N ASN A 9 29.19 29.53 -52.82
CA ASN A 9 28.13 28.55 -52.57
C ASN A 9 28.67 27.22 -52.03
N ASN A 10 29.78 26.71 -52.57
CA ASN A 10 30.39 25.46 -52.09
C ASN A 10 30.92 25.56 -50.65
N VAL A 11 31.50 26.71 -50.28
CA VAL A 11 31.97 26.94 -48.91
C VAL A 11 30.79 27.03 -47.95
N LEU A 12 29.72 27.75 -48.33
CA LEU A 12 28.52 27.88 -47.50
C LEU A 12 27.82 26.53 -47.29
N THR A 13 27.67 25.71 -48.33
CA THR A 13 27.11 24.35 -48.20
C THR A 13 27.96 23.48 -47.27
N ARG A 14 29.30 23.54 -47.36
CA ARG A 14 30.17 22.78 -46.45
C ARG A 14 30.03 23.22 -45.00
N VAL A 15 29.95 24.53 -44.74
CA VAL A 15 29.74 25.07 -43.39
C VAL A 15 28.38 24.63 -42.84
N LEU A 16 27.33 24.66 -43.66
CA LEU A 16 26.00 24.18 -43.27
C LEU A 16 25.99 22.69 -42.94
N VAL A 17 26.67 21.86 -43.74
CA VAL A 17 26.80 20.42 -43.47
C VAL A 17 27.54 20.19 -42.15
N ILE A 18 28.63 20.91 -41.90
CA ILE A 18 29.37 20.81 -40.63
C ILE A 18 28.48 21.24 -39.46
N ALA A 19 27.76 22.35 -39.58
CA ALA A 19 26.83 22.81 -38.54
C ALA A 19 25.76 21.75 -38.25
N PHE A 20 25.18 21.14 -39.30
CA PHE A 20 24.19 20.07 -39.15
C PHE A 20 24.76 18.85 -38.43
N VAL A 21 25.97 18.41 -38.79
CA VAL A 21 26.62 17.27 -38.15
C VAL A 21 26.93 17.58 -36.69
N VAL A 22 27.42 18.78 -36.38
CA VAL A 22 27.69 19.20 -35.00
C VAL A 22 26.41 19.26 -34.18
N SER A 23 25.33 19.84 -34.72
CA SER A 23 24.02 19.87 -34.05
C SER A 23 23.48 18.45 -33.79
N PHE A 24 23.61 17.54 -34.77
CA PHE A 24 23.22 16.15 -34.60
C PHE A 24 24.04 15.44 -33.52
N LEU A 25 25.34 15.66 -33.49
CA LEU A 25 26.21 15.07 -32.46
C LEU A 25 25.83 15.57 -31.06
N ILE A 26 25.61 16.88 -30.88
CA ILE A 26 25.18 17.44 -29.59
C ILE A 26 23.86 16.80 -29.15
N PHE A 27 22.86 16.72 -30.04
CA PHE A 27 21.58 16.08 -29.74
C PHE A 27 21.74 14.60 -29.37
N PHE A 28 22.58 13.87 -30.11
CA PHE A 28 22.85 12.46 -29.83
C PHE A 28 23.49 12.26 -28.46
N PHE A 29 24.52 13.05 -28.12
CA PHE A 29 25.19 12.95 -26.82
C PHE A 29 24.26 13.30 -25.67
N ASP A 30 23.43 14.34 -25.82
CA ASP A 30 22.45 14.73 -24.81
C ASP A 30 21.41 13.62 -24.57
N ASN A 31 20.93 12.99 -25.64
CA ASN A 31 19.99 11.88 -25.55
C ASN A 31 20.61 10.64 -24.89
N VAL A 32 21.85 10.29 -25.25
CA VAL A 32 22.58 9.16 -24.64
C VAL A 32 22.85 9.42 -23.17
N GLN A 33 23.28 10.63 -22.80
CA GLN A 33 23.54 11.00 -21.41
C GLN A 33 22.27 10.95 -20.57
N THR A 34 21.16 11.49 -21.10
CA THR A 34 19.85 11.45 -20.44
C THR A 34 19.40 10.00 -20.22
N THR A 35 19.50 9.17 -21.25
CA THR A 35 19.13 7.75 -21.17
C THR A 35 19.99 6.99 -20.15
N TYR A 36 21.29 7.25 -20.12
CA TYR A 36 22.20 6.64 -19.15
C TYR A 36 21.86 7.04 -17.71
N ASN A 37 21.56 8.32 -17.48
CA ASN A 37 21.16 8.80 -16.16
C ASN A 37 19.85 8.15 -15.72
N SER A 38 18.84 8.09 -16.60
CA SER A 38 17.57 7.40 -16.30
C SER A 38 17.76 5.92 -15.99
N TYR A 39 18.66 5.23 -16.70
CA TYR A 39 19.01 3.84 -16.39
C TYR A 39 19.62 3.72 -14.99
N LYS A 40 20.55 4.60 -14.63
CA LYS A 40 21.20 4.59 -13.31
C LYS A 40 20.23 4.90 -12.18
N ASP A 41 19.31 5.83 -12.39
CA ASP A 41 18.25 6.14 -11.43
C ASP A 41 17.31 4.95 -11.23
N LEU A 42 16.94 4.27 -12.33
CA LEU A 42 16.12 3.06 -12.25
C LEU A 42 16.84 1.91 -11.54
N GLU A 43 18.13 1.71 -11.82
CA GLU A 43 18.97 0.71 -11.13
C GLU A 43 18.99 0.96 -9.62
N LYS A 44 19.19 2.22 -9.21
CA LYS A 44 19.13 2.62 -7.80
C LYS A 44 17.75 2.44 -7.18
N ALA A 45 16.69 2.75 -7.91
CA ALA A 45 15.33 2.55 -7.43
C ALA A 45 15.02 1.06 -7.22
N ILE A 46 15.48 0.18 -8.11
CA ILE A 46 15.33 -1.27 -7.97
C ILE A 46 16.09 -1.78 -6.75
N GLU A 47 17.33 -1.32 -6.54
CA GLU A 47 18.14 -1.71 -5.38
C GLU A 47 17.49 -1.28 -4.05
N ASN A 48 16.99 -0.03 -3.98
CA ASN A 48 16.26 0.46 -2.81
C ASN A 48 14.99 -0.37 -2.55
N ASN A 49 14.19 -0.64 -3.58
CA ASN A 49 12.99 -1.47 -3.42
C ASN A 49 13.31 -2.89 -2.94
N LYS A 50 14.43 -3.47 -3.41
CA LYS A 50 14.89 -4.78 -2.96
C LYS A 50 15.28 -4.75 -1.48
N LEU A 51 15.97 -3.71 -1.04
CA LEU A 51 16.32 -3.50 0.37
C LEU A 51 15.05 -3.33 1.23
N GLU A 52 14.12 -2.49 0.81
CA GLU A 52 12.84 -2.27 1.51
C GLU A 52 12.05 -3.58 1.63
N LYS A 53 11.99 -4.38 0.56
CA LYS A 53 11.35 -5.70 0.59
C LYS A 53 11.99 -6.63 1.62
N GLN A 54 13.33 -6.66 1.69
CA GLN A 54 14.03 -7.46 2.68
C GLN A 54 13.74 -7.01 4.12
N ILE A 55 13.67 -5.70 4.35
CA ILE A 55 13.33 -5.14 5.67
C ILE A 55 11.92 -5.57 6.06
N ILE A 56 10.95 -5.45 5.15
CA ILE A 56 9.55 -5.83 5.40
C ILE A 56 9.45 -7.34 5.65
N GLU A 57 10.13 -8.17 4.86
CA GLU A 57 10.15 -9.63 5.06
C GLU A 57 10.71 -10.00 6.44
N ASN A 58 11.79 -9.36 6.88
CA ASN A 58 12.34 -9.57 8.22
C ASN A 58 11.38 -9.14 9.33
N GLN A 59 10.68 -8.01 9.17
CA GLN A 59 9.68 -7.55 10.13
C GLN A 59 8.49 -8.51 10.22
N ILE A 60 8.02 -9.03 9.08
CA ILE A 60 6.96 -10.05 9.03
C ILE A 60 7.42 -11.31 9.76
N GLU A 61 8.64 -11.77 9.53
CA GLU A 61 9.18 -12.95 10.22
C GLU A 61 9.28 -12.74 11.74
N GLU A 62 9.71 -11.56 12.18
CA GLU A 62 9.76 -11.19 13.59
C GLU A 62 8.37 -11.16 14.22
N TRP A 63 7.39 -10.53 13.56
CA TRP A 63 6.01 -10.51 14.06
C TRP A 63 5.38 -11.91 14.09
N ASN A 64 5.66 -12.74 13.09
CA ASN A 64 5.20 -14.13 13.09
C ASN A 64 5.79 -14.93 14.26
N ARG A 65 7.06 -14.68 14.63
CA ARG A 65 7.65 -15.26 15.84
C ARG A 65 6.95 -14.77 17.11
N GLN A 66 6.68 -13.48 17.23
CA GLN A 66 5.96 -12.92 18.39
C GLN A 66 4.53 -13.46 18.50
N ILE A 67 3.83 -13.65 17.38
CA ILE A 67 2.51 -14.29 17.35
C ILE A 67 2.62 -15.75 17.78
N SER A 68 3.58 -16.50 17.23
CA SER A 68 3.82 -17.89 17.63
C SER A 68 4.16 -18.03 19.11
N ASP A 69 4.85 -17.06 19.70
CA ASP A 69 5.14 -17.03 21.14
C ASP A 69 3.90 -16.66 21.97
N LEU A 70 2.91 -15.96 21.41
CA LEU A 70 1.61 -15.69 22.04
C LEU A 70 0.67 -16.90 21.97
N ASP A 71 0.79 -17.74 20.94
CA ASP A 71 0.03 -18.99 20.80
C ASP A 71 0.53 -20.10 21.74
N ASP A 72 1.71 -19.94 22.36
CA ASP A 72 2.29 -20.86 23.34
C ASP A 72 1.87 -20.45 24.77
N PRO A 73 1.02 -21.22 25.46
CA PRO A 73 0.47 -20.84 26.76
C PRO A 73 1.55 -20.62 27.85
N ASP A 74 2.70 -21.27 27.74
CA ASP A 74 3.81 -21.11 28.70
C ASP A 74 4.57 -19.78 28.51
N LYS A 75 4.56 -19.21 27.29
CA LYS A 75 5.21 -17.94 26.95
C LYS A 75 4.26 -16.75 26.97
N LEU A 76 2.97 -17.00 26.75
CA LEU A 76 1.91 -15.99 26.80
C LEU A 76 1.91 -15.23 28.13
N GLU A 77 2.07 -15.93 29.26
CA GLU A 77 2.14 -15.28 30.57
C GLU A 77 3.31 -14.31 30.66
N LEU A 78 4.48 -14.69 30.16
CA LEU A 78 5.69 -13.88 30.19
C LEU A 78 5.56 -12.63 29.32
N VAL A 79 5.02 -12.77 28.11
CA VAL A 79 4.77 -11.65 27.19
C VAL A 79 3.70 -10.69 27.74
N LEU A 80 2.64 -11.20 28.36
CA LEU A 80 1.61 -10.38 28.99
C LEU A 80 2.17 -9.58 30.17
N ARG A 81 3.06 -10.17 30.97
CA ARG A 81 3.73 -9.47 32.08
C ARG A 81 4.69 -8.38 31.60
N GLU A 82 5.50 -8.65 30.59
CA GLU A 82 6.39 -7.63 29.99
C GLU A 82 5.61 -6.43 29.44
N ARG A 83 4.40 -6.65 28.93
CA ARG A 83 3.50 -5.59 28.46
C ARG A 83 2.72 -4.89 29.58
N GLY A 84 2.90 -5.31 30.83
CA GLY A 84 2.32 -4.66 32.02
C GLY A 84 0.96 -5.19 32.45
N TYR A 85 0.49 -6.31 31.91
CA TYR A 85 -0.79 -6.92 32.29
C TYR A 85 -0.75 -7.68 33.63
N GLY A 86 0.41 -7.77 34.31
CA GLY A 86 0.53 -8.33 35.66
C GLY A 86 1.96 -8.32 36.21
N LYS A 87 2.13 -8.38 37.53
CA LYS A 87 3.45 -8.42 38.22
C LYS A 87 3.84 -9.84 38.62
N GLU A 88 5.14 -10.13 38.62
CA GLU A 88 5.71 -11.45 38.96
C GLU A 88 5.06 -12.03 40.23
N GLY A 89 4.39 -13.19 40.09
CA GLY A 89 3.63 -13.85 41.17
C GLY A 89 2.10 -13.70 41.13
N GLU A 90 1.53 -12.85 40.27
CA GLU A 90 0.07 -12.68 40.12
C GLU A 90 -0.54 -13.65 39.08
N ILE A 91 -1.67 -14.30 39.37
CA ILE A 91 -2.30 -15.24 38.42
C ILE A 91 -3.03 -14.45 37.31
N LEU A 92 -2.61 -14.64 36.06
CA LEU A 92 -3.25 -14.08 34.86
C LEU A 92 -4.37 -15.02 34.39
N TYR A 93 -5.62 -14.55 34.40
CA TYR A 93 -6.76 -15.31 33.89
C TYR A 93 -7.03 -14.95 32.42
N VAL A 94 -6.83 -15.92 31.53
CA VAL A 94 -7.24 -15.82 30.12
C VAL A 94 -8.67 -16.36 30.02
N TYR A 95 -9.61 -15.51 29.58
CA TYR A 95 -11.00 -15.90 29.36
C TYR A 95 -11.23 -16.14 27.87
N ASP A 96 -11.69 -17.34 27.52
CA ASP A 96 -12.29 -17.57 26.21
C ASP A 96 -13.65 -16.89 26.20
N ILE A 97 -13.78 -15.80 25.44
CA ILE A 97 -15.04 -15.09 25.27
C ILE A 97 -15.92 -15.98 24.38
N PRO A 98 -17.06 -16.53 24.89
CA PRO A 98 -17.94 -17.30 24.05
C PRO A 98 -18.53 -16.39 22.96
N GLU A 99 -18.70 -16.93 21.75
CA GLU A 99 -19.37 -16.21 20.67
C GLU A 99 -20.72 -15.66 21.17
N PRO A 100 -21.07 -14.41 20.81
CA PRO A 100 -22.26 -13.77 21.33
C PRO A 100 -23.50 -14.56 20.89
N VAL A 101 -24.12 -15.26 21.84
CA VAL A 101 -25.41 -15.89 21.61
C VAL A 101 -26.50 -14.83 21.68
N THR A 102 -27.06 -14.52 20.51
CA THR A 102 -28.51 -14.41 20.31
C THR A 102 -29.43 -14.57 21.52
N PRO A 103 -29.88 -13.56 22.29
CA PRO A 103 -30.89 -13.80 23.30
C PRO A 103 -32.14 -14.43 22.66
N ILE A 104 -32.57 -15.59 23.18
CA ILE A 104 -33.72 -16.34 22.61
C ILE A 104 -34.97 -15.44 22.59
N GLU A 105 -35.12 -14.52 23.54
CA GLU A 105 -36.21 -13.54 23.60
C GLU A 105 -36.34 -12.68 22.33
N GLU A 106 -35.22 -12.35 21.69
CA GLU A 106 -35.17 -11.55 20.48
C GLU A 106 -35.61 -12.37 19.25
N VAL A 107 -35.23 -13.65 19.22
CA VAL A 107 -35.70 -14.62 18.20
C VAL A 107 -37.18 -14.93 18.40
N MET A 108 -37.63 -15.13 19.64
CA MET A 108 -39.02 -15.49 19.96
C MET A 108 -40.03 -14.35 19.74
N ASN A 109 -39.59 -13.09 19.90
CA ASN A 109 -40.43 -11.94 19.60
C ASN A 109 -40.53 -11.64 18.10
N SER A 110 -39.56 -12.07 17.28
CA SER A 110 -39.60 -11.87 15.82
C SER A 110 -40.65 -12.73 15.12
N ASP A 111 -41.02 -13.89 15.69
CA ASP A 111 -42.04 -14.81 15.14
C ASP A 111 -43.46 -14.53 15.66
N ARG A 112 -43.65 -13.52 16.52
CA ARG A 112 -44.97 -13.24 17.10
C ARG A 112 -45.83 -12.45 16.12
N SER A 113 -46.95 -13.05 15.69
CA SER A 113 -47.95 -12.37 14.85
C SER A 113 -48.47 -11.10 15.56
N LYS A 114 -48.40 -9.95 14.88
CA LYS A 114 -48.86 -8.65 15.41
C LYS A 114 -50.28 -8.73 15.97
N SER A 115 -50.50 -8.09 17.12
CA SER A 115 -51.82 -8.05 17.74
C SER A 115 -52.77 -7.14 16.95
N VAL A 116 -54.09 -7.39 17.03
CA VAL A 116 -55.11 -6.52 16.38
C VAL A 116 -54.98 -5.06 16.83
N PHE A 117 -54.61 -4.83 18.09
CA PHE A 117 -54.34 -3.49 18.61
C PHE A 117 -53.14 -2.83 17.92
N GLU A 118 -52.10 -3.61 17.64
CA GLU A 118 -50.88 -3.15 16.99
C GLU A 118 -51.15 -2.76 15.54
N TYR A 119 -51.98 -3.54 14.84
CA TYR A 119 -52.51 -3.16 13.52
C TYR A 119 -53.30 -1.84 13.53
N VAL A 120 -54.13 -1.61 14.55
CA VAL A 120 -54.91 -0.37 14.66
C VAL A 120 -54.00 0.83 14.95
N VAL A 121 -52.99 0.65 15.81
CA VAL A 121 -52.00 1.70 16.09
C VAL A 121 -51.19 2.02 14.84
N GLU A 122 -50.71 1.01 14.09
CA GLU A 122 -49.99 1.23 12.82
C GLU A 122 -50.87 1.95 11.79
N PHE A 123 -52.16 1.64 11.73
CA PHE A 123 -53.10 2.32 10.84
C PHE A 123 -53.30 3.79 11.20
N ILE A 124 -53.37 4.13 12.49
CA ILE A 124 -53.60 5.51 12.96
C ILE A 124 -52.33 6.35 12.85
N VAL A 125 -51.19 5.78 13.24
CA VAL A 125 -49.91 6.50 13.30
C VAL A 125 -49.27 6.61 11.91
N GLY A 126 -49.58 5.68 11.00
CA GLY A 126 -48.93 5.57 9.70
C GLY A 126 -47.52 4.98 9.85
N GLN A 127 -47.15 4.08 8.95
CA GLN A 127 -45.76 3.59 8.88
C GLN A 127 -44.83 4.73 8.46
N GLU A 128 -44.13 5.34 9.42
CA GLU A 128 -42.85 6.00 9.13
C GLU A 128 -41.72 5.02 9.43
N GLY A 129 -41.10 4.50 8.36
CA GLY A 129 -39.78 3.88 8.43
C GLY A 129 -39.73 2.42 7.97
N GLY A 130 -39.76 2.22 6.65
CA GLY A 130 -38.87 1.23 6.02
C GLY A 130 -37.51 1.87 5.75
#